data_AF-A0A843CDD9-F1
#
_entry.id   AF-A0A843CDD9-F1
#
_cell.length_a   1.000
_cell.length_b   1.000
_cell.length_c   1.000
_cell.angle_alpha   90.00
_cell.angle_beta   90.00
_cell.angle_gamma   90.00
#
_symmetry.space_group_name_H-M   'P 1'
#
loop_
_entity.id
_entity.type
_entity.pdbx_description
1 polymer ?
#
loop_
_entity_poly.entity_id
_entity_poly.type
_entity_poly.pdbx_seq_one_letter_code
_entity_poly.pdbx_strand_id
1 'polypeptide(L)'
;MRNDERYEIERAFDLLPHVVGSSWAVIWFRLNKIKKPTREEYRKKVVEYFKMMNPVFESYKEDESFSEMIKYIQQRKQEEYERIISGLNKEVEKRYDRYVDYG
;
A
#
# COMPACT_ATOMS: atom_id res chain seq x y z
N MET A 1 -6.32 22.69 -8.91
CA MET A 1 -5.46 21.59 -9.43
C MET A 1 -6.06 21.03 -10.71
N ARG A 2 -5.25 20.75 -11.73
CA ARG A 2 -5.69 19.97 -12.90
C ARG A 2 -5.95 18.52 -12.47
N ASN A 3 -6.93 17.86 -13.08
CA ASN A 3 -7.35 16.50 -12.73
C ASN A 3 -6.21 15.46 -12.84
N ASP A 4 -5.23 15.72 -13.70
CA ASP A 4 -4.22 14.74 -14.11
C ASP A 4 -3.20 14.40 -13.00
N GLU A 5 -2.79 15.38 -12.19
CA GLU A 5 -1.81 15.14 -11.12
C GLU A 5 -2.42 14.31 -9.98
N ARG A 6 -3.69 14.59 -9.63
CA ARG A 6 -4.43 13.78 -8.65
C ARG A 6 -4.67 12.37 -9.17
N TYR A 7 -4.93 12.21 -10.46
CA TYR A 7 -5.11 10.90 -11.08
C TYR A 7 -3.88 9.99 -10.92
N GLU A 8 -2.67 10.50 -11.17
CA GLU A 8 -1.46 9.66 -11.01
C GLU A 8 -1.19 9.31 -9.53
N ILE A 9 -1.55 10.17 -8.59
CA ILE A 9 -1.49 9.87 -7.15
C ILE A 9 -2.49 8.78 -6.78
N GLU A 10 -3.75 8.91 -7.21
CA GLU A 10 -4.79 7.91 -6.97
C GLU A 10 -4.38 6.55 -7.54
N ARG A 11 -3.93 6.54 -8.79
CA ARG A 11 -3.42 5.34 -9.46
C ARG A 11 -2.26 4.71 -8.71
N ALA A 12 -1.31 5.50 -8.21
CA ALA A 12 -0.20 4.99 -7.42
C ALA A 12 -0.69 4.28 -6.14
N PHE A 13 -1.63 4.88 -5.40
CA PHE A 13 -2.20 4.27 -4.20
C PHE A 13 -3.11 3.08 -4.48
N ASP A 14 -3.74 3.00 -5.65
CA ASP A 14 -4.51 1.80 -6.04
C ASP A 14 -3.62 0.61 -6.43
N LEU A 15 -2.43 0.88 -7.01
CA LEU A 15 -1.55 -0.15 -7.55
C LEU A 15 -0.44 -0.60 -6.59
N LEU A 16 0.26 0.35 -5.97
CA LEU A 16 1.47 0.06 -5.20
C LEU A 16 1.26 -0.83 -3.96
N PRO A 17 0.14 -0.77 -3.21
CA PRO A 17 -0.05 -1.65 -2.05
C PRO A 17 0.03 -3.14 -2.39
N HIS A 18 -0.52 -3.54 -3.53
CA HIS A 18 -0.52 -4.94 -3.94
C HIS A 18 0.71 -5.32 -4.79
N VAL A 19 1.35 -4.36 -5.46
CA VAL A 19 2.60 -4.61 -6.20
C VAL A 19 3.79 -4.69 -5.24
N VAL A 20 3.98 -3.68 -4.39
CA VAL A 20 5.12 -3.62 -3.46
C VAL A 20 4.75 -4.34 -2.17
N GLY A 21 3.70 -3.90 -1.47
CA GLY A 21 3.35 -4.43 -0.15
C GLY A 21 3.06 -5.94 -0.17
N SER A 22 2.10 -6.37 -0.99
CA SER A 22 1.72 -7.79 -1.08
C SER A 22 2.83 -8.69 -1.62
N SER A 23 3.55 -8.29 -2.68
CA SER A 23 4.60 -9.15 -3.25
C SER A 23 5.73 -9.42 -2.24
N TRP A 24 6.18 -8.38 -1.52
CA TRP A 24 7.23 -8.55 -0.52
C TRP A 24 6.73 -9.27 0.74
N ALA A 25 5.49 -9.03 1.17
CA ALA A 25 4.88 -9.78 2.26
C ALA A 25 4.82 -11.28 1.95
N VAL A 26 4.39 -11.66 0.74
CA VAL A 26 4.34 -13.06 0.29
C VAL A 26 5.73 -13.69 0.29
N ILE A 27 6.74 -13.02 -0.27
CA ILE A 27 8.12 -13.53 -0.26
C ILE A 27 8.59 -13.74 1.18
N TRP A 28 8.32 -12.79 2.07
CA TRP A 28 8.68 -12.91 3.49
C TRP A 28 8.01 -14.12 4.15
N PHE A 29 6.70 -14.31 3.96
CA PHE A 29 5.99 -15.47 4.51
C PHE A 29 6.56 -16.79 3.97
N ARG A 30 6.89 -16.85 2.67
CA ARG A 30 7.50 -18.04 2.05
C ARG A 30 8.87 -18.36 2.64
N LEU A 31 9.75 -17.36 2.76
CA LEU A 31 11.08 -17.54 3.36
C LEU A 31 11.00 -18.03 4.81
N ASN A 32 9.97 -17.60 5.54
CA ASN A 32 9.72 -18.03 6.92
C ASN A 32 8.86 -19.31 7.01
N LYS A 33 8.54 -19.96 5.88
CA LYS A 33 7.72 -21.18 5.81
C LYS A 33 6.31 -21.04 6.41
N ILE A 34 5.77 -19.81 6.46
CA ILE A 34 4.43 -19.51 6.98
C ILE A 34 3.40 -19.66 5.86
N LYS A 35 2.71 -20.80 5.78
CA LYS A 35 1.78 -21.09 4.67
C LYS A 35 0.40 -20.42 4.78
N LYS A 36 -0.10 -20.28 6.01
CA LYS A 36 -1.47 -19.79 6.27
C LYS A 36 -1.46 -18.69 7.33
N PRO A 37 -0.88 -17.51 7.03
CA PRO A 37 -1.06 -16.36 7.91
C PRO A 37 -2.55 -16.04 8.00
N THR A 38 -2.99 -15.50 9.12
CA THR A 38 -4.31 -14.89 9.21
C THR A 38 -4.38 -13.68 8.27
N ARG A 39 -5.60 -13.27 7.87
CA ARG A 39 -5.78 -12.04 7.07
C ARG A 39 -5.18 -10.82 7.77
N GLU A 40 -5.33 -10.75 9.10
CA GLU A 40 -4.79 -9.63 9.87
C GLU A 40 -3.25 -9.58 9.83
N GLU A 41 -2.58 -10.71 10.05
CA GLU A 41 -1.12 -10.80 9.94
C GLU A 41 -0.63 -10.44 8.53
N TYR A 42 -1.35 -10.92 7.51
CA TYR A 42 -1.05 -10.59 6.12
C TYR A 42 -1.17 -9.08 5.88
N ARG A 43 -2.30 -8.46 6.23
CA ARG A 43 -2.53 -7.01 6.06
C ARG A 43 -1.49 -6.18 6.79
N LYS A 44 -1.17 -6.52 8.05
CA LYS A 44 -0.12 -5.86 8.82
C LYS A 44 1.23 -5.93 8.10
N LYS A 45 1.61 -7.10 7.58
CA LYS A 45 2.85 -7.28 6.84
C LYS A 45 2.86 -6.52 5.50
N VAL A 46 1.71 -6.46 4.81
CA VAL A 46 1.56 -5.66 3.58
C VAL A 46 1.79 -4.17 3.86
N VAL A 47 1.18 -3.63 4.92
CA VAL A 47 1.39 -2.23 5.31
C VAL A 47 2.83 -1.97 5.74
N GLU A 48 3.46 -2.88 6.48
CA GLU A 48 4.87 -2.79 6.86
C GLU A 48 5.79 -2.63 5.64
N TYR A 49 5.62 -3.46 4.62
CA TYR A 49 6.40 -3.33 3.38
C TYR A 49 6.00 -2.11 2.55
N PHE A 50 4.72 -1.76 2.48
CA PHE A 50 4.28 -0.60 1.71
C PHE A 50 4.81 0.71 2.32
N LYS A 51 4.95 0.79 3.65
CA LYS A 51 5.58 1.93 4.35
C LYS A 51 7.04 2.16 3.96
N MET A 52 7.73 1.18 3.36
CA MET A 52 9.07 1.40 2.81
C MET A 52 9.07 2.40 1.63
N MET A 53 7.90 2.70 1.06
CA MET A 53 7.72 3.74 0.03
C MET A 53 7.58 5.16 0.60
N ASN A 54 7.51 5.33 1.93
CA ASN A 54 7.41 6.66 2.56
C ASN A 54 8.41 7.70 2.03
N PRO A 55 9.71 7.36 1.78
CA PRO A 55 10.65 8.33 1.22
C PRO A 55 10.22 8.92 -0.13
N VAL A 56 9.44 8.18 -0.94
CA VAL A 56 8.89 8.69 -2.20
C VAL A 56 7.77 9.69 -1.92
N PHE A 57 6.85 9.35 -1.03
CA PHE A 57 5.72 10.21 -0.65
C PHE A 57 6.15 11.50 0.07
N GLU A 58 7.35 11.48 0.65
CA GLU A 58 7.95 12.57 1.42
C GLU A 58 9.09 13.28 0.65
N SER A 59 9.29 12.93 -0.63
CA SER A 59 10.40 13.46 -1.44
C SER A 59 10.22 14.91 -1.92
N TYR A 60 9.00 15.44 -1.83
CA TYR A 60 8.69 16.79 -2.30
C TYR A 60 9.11 17.84 -1.28
N LYS A 61 9.76 18.92 -1.75
CA LYS A 61 10.18 20.03 -0.89
C LYS A 61 8.95 20.71 -0.27
N GLU A 62 9.10 21.17 0.97
CA GLU A 62 8.15 22.03 1.66
C GLU A 62 8.18 23.45 1.06
N ASP A 63 7.72 23.56 -0.19
CA ASP A 63 7.44 24.83 -0.86
C ASP A 63 5.94 25.12 -0.67
N GLU A 64 5.59 26.38 -0.35
CA GLU A 64 4.19 26.79 -0.17
C GLU A 64 3.33 26.45 -1.39
N SER A 65 3.92 26.47 -2.60
CA SER A 65 3.25 26.14 -3.86
C SER A 65 2.83 24.66 -3.98
N PHE A 66 3.47 23.74 -3.25
CA PHE A 66 3.14 22.30 -3.27
C PHE A 66 2.32 21.85 -2.05
N SER A 67 2.04 22.75 -1.11
CA SER A 67 1.41 22.42 0.18
C SER A 67 0.07 21.67 0.06
N GLU A 68 -0.79 22.03 -0.88
CA GLU A 68 -2.08 21.36 -1.12
C GLU A 68 -1.87 19.91 -1.62
N MET A 69 -0.94 19.72 -2.56
CA MET A 69 -0.64 18.41 -3.13
C MET A 69 0.00 17.48 -2.09
N ILE A 70 0.95 18.00 -1.31
CA ILE A 70 1.59 17.24 -0.23
C ILE A 70 0.53 16.78 0.78
N LYS A 71 -0.39 17.66 1.20
CA LYS A 71 -1.52 17.29 2.07
C LYS A 71 -2.37 16.17 1.46
N TYR A 72 -2.68 16.25 0.17
CA TYR A 72 -3.46 15.23 -0.51
C TYR A 72 -2.74 13.88 -0.56
N ILE A 73 -1.43 13.84 -0.86
CA ILE A 73 -0.62 12.61 -0.83
C ILE A 73 -0.64 12.00 0.59
N GLN A 74 -0.46 12.81 1.63
CA GLN A 74 -0.47 12.32 3.02
C GLN A 74 -1.84 11.77 3.42
N GLN A 75 -2.92 12.44 3.01
CA GLN A 75 -4.29 11.96 3.22
C GLN A 75 -4.50 10.61 2.52
N ARG A 76 -4.21 10.52 1.22
CA ARG A 76 -4.39 9.27 0.45
C ARG A 76 -3.54 8.12 0.99
N LYS A 77 -2.30 8.42 1.45
CA LYS A 77 -1.44 7.44 2.14
C LYS A 77 -2.12 6.85 3.38
N GLN A 78 -2.65 7.70 4.24
CA GLN A 78 -3.26 7.27 5.49
C GLN A 78 -4.56 6.50 5.24
N GLU A 79 -5.41 7.00 4.33
CA GLU A 79 -6.63 6.30 3.90
C GLU A 79 -6.31 4.91 3.36
N GLU A 80 -5.24 4.77 2.55
CA GLU A 80 -4.88 3.48 1.98
C GLU A 80 -4.35 2.50 3.03
N TYR A 81 -3.58 2.97 4.02
CA TYR A 81 -3.20 2.13 5.17
C TYR A 81 -4.42 1.62 5.93
N GLU A 82 -5.40 2.48 6.19
CA GLU A 82 -6.63 2.11 6.88
C GLU A 82 -7.47 1.13 6.07
N ARG A 83 -7.58 1.33 4.76
CA ARG A 83 -8.28 0.40 3.85
C ARG A 83 -7.64 -0.98 3.84
N ILE A 84 -6.31 -1.06 3.85
CA ILE A 84 -5.61 -2.36 3.91
C ILE A 84 -5.88 -3.04 5.26
N ILE A 85 -5.69 -2.34 6.38
CA ILE A 85 -5.87 -2.93 7.72
C ILE A 85 -7.32 -3.36 7.96
N SER A 86 -8.30 -2.57 7.53
CA SER A 86 -9.72 -2.88 7.63
C SER A 86 -10.20 -3.96 6.65
N GLY A 87 -9.37 -4.37 5.69
CA GLY A 87 -9.74 -5.37 4.68
C GLY A 87 -10.60 -4.84 3.54
N LEU A 88 -10.60 -3.53 3.32
CA LEU A 88 -11.35 -2.86 2.26
C LEU A 88 -10.54 -2.72 0.95
N ASN A 89 -9.24 -3.02 0.96
CA ASN A 89 -8.44 -3.10 -0.27
C ASN A 89 -8.61 -4.47 -0.95
N LYS A 90 -9.50 -4.52 -1.95
CA LYS A 90 -9.86 -5.75 -2.68
C LYS A 90 -8.68 -6.42 -3.38
N GLU A 91 -7.73 -5.66 -3.92
CA GLU A 91 -6.57 -6.24 -4.61
C GLU A 91 -5.62 -6.92 -3.61
N VAL A 92 -5.41 -6.32 -2.43
CA VAL A 92 -4.63 -6.96 -1.36
C VAL A 92 -5.33 -8.23 -0.86
N GLU A 93 -6.64 -8.21 -0.66
CA GLU A 93 -7.40 -9.39 -0.23
C GLU A 93 -7.34 -10.52 -1.28
N LYS A 94 -7.45 -10.18 -2.57
CA LYS A 94 -7.31 -11.15 -3.67
C LYS A 94 -5.90 -11.77 -3.72
N ARG A 95 -4.86 -11.01 -3.38
CA ARG A 95 -3.48 -11.52 -3.28
C ARG A 95 -3.30 -12.45 -2.09
N TYR A 96 -3.96 -12.17 -0.96
CA TYR A 96 -4.02 -13.10 0.17
C TYR A 96 -4.65 -14.42 -0.24
N ASP A 97 -5.84 -14.39 -0.87
CA ASP A 97 -6.56 -15.60 -1.30
C ASP A 97 -5.66 -16.45 -2.21
N ARG A 98 -5.04 -15.81 -3.21
CA ARG A 98 -4.11 -16.50 -4.10
C ARG A 98 -2.91 -17.10 -3.36
N TYR A 99 -2.39 -16.42 -2.35
CA TYR A 99 -1.28 -16.95 -1.55
C TYR A 99 -1.68 -18.17 -0.73
N VAL A 100 -2.85 -18.14 -0.08
CA VAL A 100 -3.32 -19.26 0.75
C VAL A 100 -3.77 -20.45 -0.09
N ASP A 101 -4.39 -20.20 -1.24
CA ASP A 101 -4.95 -21.24 -2.10
C ASP A 101 -3.88 -21.95 -2.94
N TYR A 102 -2.83 -21.23 -3.36
CA TYR A 102 -1.82 -21.73 -4.29
C TYR A 102 -0.38 -21.67 -3.77
N GLY A 103 -0.15 -21.18 -2.55
CA GLY A 103 1.19 -20.92 -2.00
C GLY A 103 1.73 -21.99 -1.07
#